data_AF-A0AA89B9H0-F1
#
_entry.id   AF-A0AA89B9H0-F1
#
_cell.length_a   1.000
_cell.length_b   1.000
_cell.length_c   1.000
_cell.angle_alpha   90.00
_cell.angle_beta   90.00
_cell.angle_gamma   90.00
#
_symmetry.space_group_name_H-M   'P 1'
#
loop_
_entity.id
_entity.type
_entity.pdbx_description
1 polymer ?
#
loop_
_entity_poly.entity_id
_entity_poly.type
_entity_poly.pdbx_seq_one_letter_code
_entity_poly.pdbx_strand_id
1 'polypeptide(L)' 'MEAGGGGYWEVEDGCSTPKQGAYRIPAATECPPPPRKNRPGSAKQRCPPKNGYFQPPDLEIFFSMASRREPL' A
#
# COMPACT_ATOMS: atom_id res chain seq x y z
N MET A 1 35.52 21.16 -35.40
CA MET A 1 34.69 20.36 -34.47
C MET A 1 35.19 18.92 -34.55
N GLU A 2 35.38 18.12 -33.51
CA GLU A 2 34.69 18.05 -32.21
C GLU A 2 35.52 17.26 -31.16
N ALA A 3 35.05 17.34 -29.91
CA ALA A 3 35.39 16.67 -28.63
C ALA A 3 36.27 15.40 -28.66
N GLY A 4 37.22 15.21 -27.74
CA GLY A 4 37.00 15.21 -26.29
C GLY A 4 36.71 13.79 -25.79
N GLY A 5 37.67 12.88 -25.95
CA GLY A 5 37.56 11.47 -25.53
C GLY A 5 37.78 11.32 -24.02
N GLY A 6 36.78 11.65 -23.21
CA GLY A 6 36.77 11.31 -21.79
C GLY A 6 36.50 9.83 -21.61
N GLY A 7 37.54 9.03 -21.35
CA GLY A 7 37.40 7.65 -20.89
C GLY A 7 36.94 7.63 -19.44
N TYR A 8 35.63 7.64 -19.21
CA TYR A 8 35.04 7.41 -17.90
C TYR A 8 34.97 5.90 -17.65
N TRP A 9 35.43 5.50 -16.47
CA TRP A 9 35.36 4.13 -15.96
C TRP A 9 33.92 3.62 -16.02
N GLU A 10 33.72 2.51 -16.73
CA GLU A 10 32.45 1.79 -16.81
C GLU A 10 32.20 1.14 -15.44
N VAL A 11 31.57 1.88 -14.53
CA VAL A 11 31.06 1.34 -13.26
C VAL A 11 29.74 0.62 -13.55
N GLU A 12 29.82 -0.48 -14.28
CA GLU A 12 28.71 -1.42 -14.41
C GLU A 12 28.94 -2.57 -13.44
N ASP A 13 28.72 -2.33 -12.15
CA ASP A 13 28.30 -3.43 -11.27
C ASP A 13 27.35 -2.90 -10.20
N GLY A 14 26.17 -2.49 -10.65
CA GLY A 14 25.01 -2.37 -9.79
C GLY A 14 24.54 -3.74 -9.29
N CYS A 15 23.62 -3.76 -8.31
CA CYS A 15 23.00 -5.00 -7.87
C CYS A 15 22.21 -5.65 -9.02
N SER A 16 22.71 -6.76 -9.55
CA SER A 16 22.05 -7.53 -10.63
C SER A 16 21.65 -8.93 -10.17
N THR A 17 20.58 -9.46 -10.75
CA THR A 17 20.14 -10.83 -10.47
C THR A 17 21.15 -11.83 -11.06
N PRO A 18 21.59 -12.86 -10.31
CA PRO A 18 22.51 -13.87 -10.82
C PRO A 18 22.00 -14.51 -12.13
N LYS A 19 22.84 -14.53 -13.15
CA LYS A 19 22.50 -15.02 -14.50
C LYS A 19 22.59 -16.55 -14.64
N GLN A 20 23.24 -17.23 -13.69
CA GLN A 20 23.40 -18.68 -13.71
C GLN A 20 22.05 -19.38 -13.54
N GLY A 21 21.82 -20.43 -14.34
CA GLY A 21 20.52 -21.13 -14.42
C GLY A 21 20.00 -21.67 -13.08
N ALA A 22 20.90 -22.10 -12.19
CA ALA A 22 20.54 -22.60 -10.86
C ALA A 22 19.91 -21.54 -9.93
N TYR A 23 20.19 -20.25 -10.20
CA TYR A 23 19.73 -19.12 -9.37
C TYR A 23 18.78 -18.19 -10.12
N ARG A 24 18.51 -18.48 -11.39
CA ARG A 24 17.60 -17.67 -12.22
C ARG A 24 16.17 -18.00 -11.85
N ILE A 25 15.35 -16.97 -11.62
CA ILE A 25 13.90 -17.14 -11.44
C ILE A 25 13.36 -17.81 -12.72
N PRO A 26 12.63 -18.94 -12.60
CA PRO A 26 12.03 -19.60 -13.75
C PRO A 26 11.15 -18.62 -14.54
N ALA A 27 11.14 -18.75 -15.87
CA ALA A 27 10.19 -17.99 -16.69
C ALA A 27 8.77 -18.30 -16.20
N ALA A 28 7.95 -17.27 -16.03
CA ALA A 28 6.58 -17.43 -15.58
C ALA A 28 5.87 -18.41 -16.52
N THR A 29 5.35 -19.49 -15.94
CA THR A 29 4.34 -20.33 -16.60
C THR A 29 3.12 -19.46 -16.89
N GLU A 30 2.32 -19.85 -17.89
CA GLU A 30 1.09 -19.14 -18.26
C GLU A 30 0.34 -18.65 -17.02
N CYS A 31 0.04 -17.34 -16.99
CA CYS A 31 -0.68 -16.76 -15.87
C CYS A 31 -1.98 -17.53 -15.67
N PRO A 32 -2.35 -17.86 -14.41
CA PRO A 32 -3.65 -18.46 -14.18
C PRO A 32 -4.74 -17.54 -14.77
N PRO A 33 -5.83 -18.11 -15.30
CA PRO A 33 -6.91 -17.32 -15.87
C PRO A 33 -7.40 -16.29 -14.84
N PRO A 34 -7.80 -15.09 -15.28
CA PRO A 34 -8.18 -14.02 -14.38
C PRO A 34 -9.33 -14.46 -13.46
N PRO A 35 -9.33 -14.03 -12.18
CA PRO A 35 -10.43 -14.29 -11.28
C PRO A 35 -11.76 -13.85 -11.90
N ARG A 36 -12.77 -14.72 -11.87
CA ARG A 36 -14.08 -14.41 -12.45
C ARG A 36 -14.73 -13.29 -11.64
N LYS A 37 -15.16 -12.23 -12.33
CA LYS A 37 -15.94 -11.16 -11.69
C LYS A 37 -17.20 -11.74 -11.07
N ASN A 38 -17.41 -11.49 -9.78
CA ASN A 38 -18.63 -11.87 -9.10
C ASN A 38 -19.85 -11.21 -9.78
N ARG A 39 -20.89 -11.99 -10.05
CA ARG A 39 -22.15 -11.47 -10.61
C ARG A 39 -22.76 -10.47 -9.61
N PRO A 40 -23.41 -9.38 -10.08
CA PRO A 40 -23.90 -8.28 -9.26
C PRO A 40 -24.98 -8.61 -8.20
N GLY A 41 -25.27 -9.89 -7.93
CA GLY A 41 -26.21 -10.32 -6.88
C GLY A 41 -25.63 -11.20 -5.77
N SER A 42 -24.32 -11.52 -5.80
CA SER A 42 -23.71 -12.44 -4.81
C SER A 42 -23.25 -11.77 -3.52
N ALA A 43 -22.98 -10.45 -3.57
CA ALA A 43 -22.83 -9.65 -2.37
C ALA A 43 -24.21 -9.07 -2.06
N LYS A 44 -24.91 -9.62 -1.04
CA LYS A 44 -26.03 -8.90 -0.42
C LYS A 44 -25.49 -7.52 -0.07
N GLN A 45 -26.03 -6.47 -0.70
CA GLN A 45 -25.66 -5.10 -0.44
C GLN A 45 -25.82 -4.89 1.06
N ARG A 46 -24.70 -4.82 1.79
CA ARG A 46 -24.75 -4.70 3.25
C ARG A 46 -25.37 -3.34 3.54
N CYS A 47 -26.55 -3.34 4.14
CA CYS A 47 -27.14 -2.11 4.64
C CYS A 47 -26.15 -1.48 5.63
N PRO A 48 -25.97 -0.15 5.60
CA PRO A 48 -25.22 0.54 6.63
C PRO A 48 -25.75 0.17 8.03
N PRO A 49 -24.89 0.11 9.05
CA PRO A 49 -25.32 -0.10 10.42
C PRO A 49 -26.37 0.94 10.82
N LYS A 50 -27.41 0.50 11.55
CA LYS A 50 -28.53 1.36 11.97
C LYS A 50 -28.08 2.61 12.74
N ASN A 51 -26.96 2.51 13.45
CA ASN A 51 -26.43 3.54 14.32
C ASN A 51 -25.23 4.29 13.71
N GLY A 52 -25.03 4.16 12.39
CA GLY A 52 -23.85 4.68 11.71
C GLY A 52 -22.60 3.84 11.98
N TYR A 53 -21.55 4.11 11.23
CA TYR A 53 -20.26 3.41 11.36
C TYR A 53 -19.42 3.90 12.54
N PHE A 54 -19.67 5.14 12.96
CA PHE A 54 -18.98 5.79 14.05
C PHE A 54 -20.00 6.27 15.07
N GLN A 55 -19.82 5.82 16.31
CA GLN A 55 -20.60 6.26 17.45
C GLN A 55 -19.65 7.07 18.34
N PRO A 56 -19.55 8.39 18.14
CA PRO A 56 -18.69 9.21 18.99
C PRO A 56 -19.17 9.10 20.43
N PRO A 57 -18.24 9.06 21.40
CA PRO A 57 -18.62 9.18 22.79
C PRO A 57 -19.18 10.58 23.06
N ASP A 58 -19.99 10.72 24.10
CA ASP A 58 -20.60 12.00 24.46
C ASP A 58 -19.51 13.03 24.83
N LEU A 59 -19.38 14.05 23.99
CA LEU A 59 -18.35 15.07 24.12
C LEU A 59 -18.54 15.94 25.36
N GLU A 60 -19.78 16.08 25.85
CA GLU A 60 -20.08 16.86 27.06
C GLU A 60 -19.45 16.24 28.31
N ILE A 61 -19.29 14.91 28.33
CA ILE A 61 -18.59 14.19 29.40
C ILE A 61 -17.10 14.55 29.39
N PHE A 62 -16.47 14.69 28.22
CA PHE A 62 -15.06 15.06 28.13
C PHE A 62 -14.79 16.50 28.57
N PHE A 63 -15.66 17.43 28.18
CA PHE A 63 -15.49 18.84 28.54
C PHE A 63 -15.80 19.13 30.01
N SER A 64 -16.77 18.43 30.62
CA SER A 64 -17.09 18.57 32.05
C SER A 64 -15.99 18.05 32.98
N MET A 65 -15.19 17.08 32.55
CA MET A 65 -14.03 16.61 33.32
C MET A 65 -12.83 17.57 33.28
N ALA A 66 -12.75 18.42 32.25
CA ALA A 66 -11.61 19.29 32.01
C ALA A 66 -11.64 20.62 32.79
N SER A 67 -12.75 20.96 33.47
CA SER A 67 -12.94 22.28 34.09
C SER A 67 -12.28 22.48 35.47
N ARG A 68 -11.43 21.57 35.95
CA ARG A 68 -10.71 21.77 37.23
C ARG A 68 -9.27 22.24 37.03
N ARG A 69 -9.12 23.50 36.64
CA ARG A 69 -7.90 24.27 36.89
C ARG A 69 -8.31 25.66 37.37
N GLU A 70 -8.63 25.73 38.67
CA GLU A 70 -8.79 27.00 39.39
C GLU A 70 -7.43 27.72 39.43
N PRO A 71 -7.30 28.95 38.90
CA PRO A 71 -6.12 29.77 39.12
C PRO A 71 -6.16 30.37 40.54
N LEU A 72 -5.03 30.26 41.23
CA LEU A 72 -4.79 30.71 42.60
C LEU A 72 -4.59 32.23 42.68
#